data_AF-A0A2D7A661-F1
#
_entry.id   AF-A0A2D7A661-F1
#
_cell.length_a   1.000
_cell.length_b   1.000
_cell.length_c   1.000
_cell.angle_alpha   90.00
_cell.angle_beta   90.00
_cell.angle_gamma   90.00
#
_symmetry.space_group_name_H-M   'P 1'
#
loop_
_entity.id
_entity.type
_entity.pdbx_description
1 polymer ?
#
loop_
_entity_poly.entity_id
_entity_poly.type
_entity_poly.pdbx_seq_one_letter_code
_entity_poly.pdbx_strand_id
1 'polypeptide(L)'
;MEREILFRVVVQHNLVTTLETFESEQNMEIPADNLAVTLLLASKFRDSGNIDGSYVFRSIHSAKDFALVALDFIKKLIEKSEKGLETHNFYSEPTWLNPSLKKKQELSH
;
A
#
# COMPACT_ATOMS: atom_id res chain seq x y z
N MET A 1 -18.04 -11.02 29.51
CA MET A 1 -17.95 -10.16 28.32
C MET A 1 -17.41 -11.02 27.20
N GLU A 2 -18.17 -11.14 26.10
CA GLU A 2 -17.82 -12.00 24.97
C GLU A 2 -16.66 -11.38 24.17
N ARG A 3 -15.68 -12.22 23.83
CA ARG A 3 -14.66 -11.87 22.84
C ARG A 3 -15.31 -11.99 21.47
N GLU A 4 -15.17 -10.97 20.64
CA GLU A 4 -15.68 -10.96 19.27
C GLU A 4 -14.55 -11.37 18.31
N ILE A 5 -14.85 -12.18 17.31
CA ILE A 5 -13.90 -12.47 16.23
C ILE A 5 -13.91 -11.29 15.26
N LEU A 6 -12.76 -10.66 15.10
CA LEU A 6 -12.55 -9.53 14.20
C LEU A 6 -11.60 -9.91 13.07
N PHE A 7 -11.59 -9.08 12.03
CA PHE A 7 -10.73 -9.22 10.87
C PHE A 7 -9.76 -8.05 10.81
N ARG A 8 -8.48 -8.33 10.60
CA ARG A 8 -7.43 -7.32 10.47
C ARG A 8 -6.84 -7.36 9.07
N VAL A 9 -6.78 -6.20 8.43
CA VAL A 9 -6.00 -5.99 7.21
C VAL A 9 -4.74 -5.24 7.59
N VAL A 10 -3.58 -5.85 7.30
CA VAL A 10 -2.26 -5.25 7.54
C VAL A 10 -1.73 -4.71 6.22
N VAL A 11 -1.31 -3.45 6.25
CA VAL A 11 -0.70 -2.75 5.13
C VAL A 11 0.71 -2.34 5.51
N GLN A 12 1.68 -2.74 4.69
CA GLN A 12 3.09 -2.41 4.86
C GLN A 12 3.67 -2.00 3.53
N HIS A 13 4.45 -0.91 3.51
CA HIS A 13 5.01 -0.35 2.28
C HIS A 13 3.94 -0.11 1.21
N ASN A 14 2.77 0.38 1.63
CA ASN A 14 1.59 0.60 0.81
C ASN A 14 0.96 -0.67 0.21
N LEU A 15 1.41 -1.86 0.59
CA LEU A 15 0.86 -3.11 0.08
C LEU A 15 0.05 -3.81 1.17
N VAL A 16 -1.11 -4.35 0.81
CA VAL A 16 -1.83 -5.28 1.70
C VAL A 16 -1.01 -6.56 1.82
N THR A 17 -0.47 -6.83 3.00
CA THR A 17 0.39 -7.98 3.25
C THR A 17 -0.33 -9.12 3.96
N THR A 18 -1.36 -8.82 4.75
CA THR A 18 -2.06 -9.84 5.53
C THR A 18 -3.52 -9.49 5.72
N LEU A 19 -4.38 -10.52 5.65
CA LEU A 19 -5.75 -10.49 6.12
C LEU A 19 -5.93 -11.66 7.07
N GLU A 20 -6.16 -11.37 8.34
CA GLU A 20 -6.22 -12.39 9.41
C GLU A 20 -7.42 -12.18 10.34
N THR A 21 -7.83 -13.24 11.01
CA THR A 21 -8.81 -13.18 12.11
C THR A 21 -8.10 -13.08 13.45
N PHE A 22 -8.63 -12.27 14.36
CA PHE A 22 -8.11 -12.18 15.73
C PHE A 22 -9.25 -11.94 16.73
N GLU A 23 -9.03 -12.29 17.99
CA GLU A 23 -9.99 -12.02 19.07
C GLU A 23 -9.89 -10.56 19.52
N SER A 24 -11.04 -9.90 19.72
CA SER A 24 -11.08 -8.53 20.21
C SER A 24 -10.47 -8.42 21.61
N GLU A 25 -9.63 -7.40 21.79
CA GLU A 25 -9.13 -6.99 23.11
C GLU A 25 -10.12 -5.99 23.76
N GLN A 26 -10.08 -5.89 25.09
CA GLN A 26 -10.91 -4.91 25.80
C GLN A 26 -10.56 -3.49 25.35
N ASN A 27 -11.58 -2.68 25.06
CA ASN A 27 -11.49 -1.27 24.66
C ASN A 27 -10.87 -1.02 23.27
N MET A 28 -10.85 -2.00 22.37
CA MET A 28 -10.45 -1.75 20.99
C MET A 28 -11.53 -0.92 20.27
N GLU A 29 -11.16 0.31 19.87
CA GLU A 29 -12.04 1.16 19.07
C GLU A 29 -12.05 0.66 17.63
N ILE A 30 -13.18 0.06 17.22
CA ILE A 30 -13.37 -0.44 15.86
C ILE A 30 -14.13 0.64 15.09
N PRO A 31 -13.61 1.11 13.94
CA PRO A 31 -14.33 2.03 13.09
C PRO A 31 -15.74 1.52 12.78
N ALA A 32 -16.73 2.41 12.86
CA ALA A 32 -18.14 2.02 12.78
C ALA A 32 -18.56 1.47 11.40
N ASP A 33 -17.95 1.98 10.32
CA ASP A 33 -18.29 1.60 8.95
C ASP A 33 -17.10 1.69 7.99
N ASN A 34 -17.28 1.18 6.77
CA ASN A 34 -16.26 1.18 5.71
C ASN A 34 -15.84 2.60 5.32
N LEU A 35 -16.72 3.60 5.47
CA LEU A 35 -16.43 4.98 5.14
C LEU A 35 -15.42 5.57 6.13
N ALA A 36 -15.59 5.33 7.42
CA ALA A 36 -14.66 5.74 8.46
C ALA A 36 -13.26 5.17 8.22
N VAL A 37 -13.16 3.91 7.80
CA VAL A 37 -11.88 3.28 7.49
C VAL A 37 -11.24 3.88 6.23
N THR A 38 -12.05 4.18 5.21
CA THR A 38 -11.56 4.81 3.97
C THR A 38 -11.09 6.25 4.23
N LEU A 39 -11.78 7.00 5.10
CA LEU A 39 -11.36 8.33 5.54
C LEU A 39 -10.05 8.27 6.33
N LEU A 40 -9.89 7.27 7.20
CA LEU A 40 -8.64 7.04 7.91
C LEU A 40 -7.47 6.78 6.96
N LEU A 41 -7.68 5.95 5.93
CA LEU A 41 -6.69 5.68 4.89
C LEU A 41 -6.30 6.97 4.15
N ALA A 42 -7.29 7.76 3.74
CA ALA A 42 -7.04 9.02 3.03
C ALA A 42 -6.36 10.09 3.93
N SER A 43 -6.65 10.10 5.23
CA SER A 43 -5.95 10.98 6.18
C SER A 43 -4.50 10.55 6.32
N LYS A 44 -4.25 9.25 6.58
CA LYS A 44 -2.88 8.72 6.70
C LYS A 44 -2.03 9.04 5.48
N PHE A 45 -2.54 8.80 4.28
CA PHE A 45 -1.80 9.10 3.07
C PHE A 45 -1.46 10.59 2.94
N ARG A 46 -2.39 11.48 3.32
CA ARG A 46 -2.16 12.92 3.31
C ARG A 46 -1.08 13.35 4.31
N ASP A 47 -1.04 12.70 5.47
CA ASP A 47 -0.19 13.10 6.58
C ASP A 47 1.23 12.50 6.46
N SER A 48 1.35 11.24 6.02
CA SER A 48 2.62 10.50 5.99
C SER A 48 3.09 10.09 4.59
N GLY A 49 2.27 10.30 3.56
CA GLY A 49 2.54 9.81 2.20
C GLY A 49 2.42 8.29 2.05
N ASN A 50 1.88 7.58 3.05
CA ASN A 50 1.65 6.13 3.00
C ASN A 50 0.32 5.73 3.65
N ILE A 51 -0.10 4.51 3.39
CA ILE A 51 -1.33 3.92 3.94
C ILE A 51 -1.03 2.79 4.94
N ASP A 52 0.19 2.77 5.50
CA ASP A 52 0.65 1.68 6.35
C ASP A 52 -0.12 1.62 7.68
N GLY A 53 -0.29 0.40 8.17
CA GLY A 53 -0.90 0.12 9.47
C GLY A 53 -1.85 -1.06 9.47
N SER A 54 -2.59 -1.20 10.56
CA SER A 54 -3.56 -2.26 10.76
C SER A 54 -4.97 -1.68 10.81
N TYR A 55 -5.85 -2.22 9.98
CA TYR A 55 -7.24 -1.79 9.85
C TYR A 55 -8.16 -2.93 10.28
N VAL A 56 -9.07 -2.65 11.19
CA VAL A 56 -9.89 -3.67 11.87
C VAL A 56 -11.34 -3.57 11.41
N PHE A 57 -11.96 -4.74 11.19
CA PHE A 57 -13.32 -4.88 10.68
C PHE A 57 -14.08 -5.96 11.46
N ARG A 58 -15.40 -5.79 11.60
CA ARG A 58 -16.29 -6.81 12.17
C ARG A 58 -16.72 -7.89 11.17
N SER A 59 -16.49 -7.64 9.88
CA SER A 59 -16.91 -8.54 8.80
C SER A 59 -15.75 -8.84 7.85
N ILE A 60 -15.63 -10.11 7.46
CA ILE A 60 -14.69 -10.56 6.43
C ILE A 60 -14.93 -9.87 5.09
N HIS A 61 -16.19 -9.57 4.77
CA HIS A 61 -16.55 -8.90 3.52
C HIS A 61 -16.00 -7.48 3.50
N SER A 62 -16.23 -6.71 4.57
CA SER A 62 -15.65 -5.37 4.73
C SER A 62 -14.13 -5.36 4.68
N ALA A 63 -13.47 -6.34 5.32
CA ALA A 63 -12.01 -6.46 5.28
C ALA A 63 -11.50 -6.72 3.85
N LYS A 64 -12.17 -7.61 3.10
CA LYS A 64 -11.83 -7.89 1.70
C LYS A 64 -12.07 -6.69 0.79
N ASP A 65 -13.20 -6.02 0.94
CA ASP A 65 -13.53 -4.82 0.16
C ASP A 65 -12.50 -3.72 0.41
N PHE A 66 -12.12 -3.49 1.67
CA PHE A 66 -11.08 -2.54 2.01
C PHE A 66 -9.72 -2.92 1.41
N ALA A 67 -9.33 -4.19 1.50
CA ALA A 67 -8.07 -4.66 0.91
C ALA A 67 -8.01 -4.37 -0.60
N LEU A 68 -9.11 -4.59 -1.32
CA LEU A 68 -9.22 -4.25 -2.74
C LEU A 68 -9.12 -2.75 -2.98
N VAL A 69 -9.82 -1.93 -2.18
CA VAL A 69 -9.76 -0.47 -2.29
C VAL A 69 -8.34 0.06 -2.04
N ALA A 70 -7.63 -0.48 -1.04
CA ALA A 70 -6.26 -0.10 -0.74
C ALA A 70 -5.32 -0.41 -1.92
N LEU A 71 -5.45 -1.58 -2.53
CA LEU A 71 -4.65 -1.96 -3.70
C LEU A 71 -4.98 -1.10 -4.94
N ASP A 72 -6.26 -0.84 -5.20
CA ASP A 72 -6.70 0.02 -6.31
C ASP A 72 -6.21 1.47 -6.14
N PHE A 73 -6.27 1.98 -4.90
CA PHE A 73 -5.74 3.31 -4.58
C PHE A 73 -4.26 3.44 -4.92
N ILE A 74 -3.44 2.48 -4.50
CA ILE A 74 -2.00 2.49 -4.79
C ILE A 74 -1.71 2.29 -6.28
N LYS A 75 -2.42 1.40 -6.95
CA LYS A 75 -2.34 1.23 -8.40
C LYS A 75 -2.57 2.57 -9.12
N LYS A 76 -3.66 3.27 -8.78
CA LYS A 76 -3.97 4.59 -9.38
C LYS A 76 -2.91 5.65 -9.11
N LEU A 77 -2.28 5.62 -7.94
CA LEU A 77 -1.17 6.52 -7.62
C LEU A 77 0.07 6.22 -8.48
N ILE A 78 0.40 4.95 -8.69
CA ILE A 78 1.50 4.53 -9.55
C ILE A 78 1.22 4.97 -10.99
N GLU A 79 0.04 4.66 -11.54
CA GLU A 79 -0.36 5.05 -12.89
C GLU A 79 -0.30 6.58 -13.09
N LYS A 80 -0.71 7.35 -12.09
CA LYS A 80 -0.61 8.82 -12.13
C LYS A 80 0.85 9.29 -12.12
N SER A 81 1.69 8.64 -11.32
CA SER A 81 3.11 8.97 -11.20
C SER A 81 3.85 8.64 -12.49
N GLU A 82 3.58 7.48 -13.10
CA GLU A 82 4.13 7.07 -14.40
C GLU A 82 3.79 8.08 -15.50
N LYS A 83 2.50 8.47 -15.61
CA LYS A 83 2.08 9.52 -16.56
C LYS A 83 2.79 10.85 -16.33
N GLY A 84 3.02 11.21 -15.07
CA GLY A 84 3.79 12.40 -14.71
C GLY A 84 5.23 12.30 -15.22
N LEU A 85 5.89 11.16 -15.00
CA LEU A 85 7.26 10.91 -15.45
C LEU A 85 7.39 10.93 -16.98
N GLU A 86 6.44 10.33 -17.69
CA GLU A 86 6.37 10.37 -19.16
C GLU A 86 6.21 11.80 -19.68
N THR A 87 5.30 12.57 -19.08
CA THR A 87 5.02 13.97 -19.49
C THR A 87 6.22 14.88 -19.24
N HIS A 88 6.97 14.65 -18.16
CA HIS A 88 8.17 15.42 -17.83
C HIS A 88 9.42 15.00 -18.58
N ASN A 89 9.34 14.02 -19.50
CA ASN A 89 10.43 13.58 -20.36
C ASN A 89 11.73 13.31 -19.56
N PHE A 90 11.61 12.71 -18.37
CA PHE A 90 12.75 12.32 -17.53
C PHE A 90 13.67 11.28 -18.22
N TYR A 91 13.23 10.75 -19.36
CA TYR A 91 13.98 9.91 -20.29
C TYR A 91 14.94 10.69 -21.19
N SER A 92 15.68 11.66 -20.65
CA SER A 92 17.06 11.80 -21.14
C SER A 92 17.73 10.44 -20.91
N GLU A 93 18.34 9.84 -21.94
CA GLU A 93 19.06 8.55 -21.77
C GLU A 93 19.83 8.59 -20.46
N PRO A 94 19.61 7.65 -19.53
CA PRO A 94 20.29 7.68 -18.26
C PRO A 94 21.80 7.63 -18.53
N THR A 95 22.52 8.72 -18.21
CA THR A 95 23.99 8.82 -18.24
C THR A 95 24.66 7.95 -17.15
N TRP A 96 23.88 7.07 -16.52
CA TRP A 96 24.28 6.19 -15.45
C TRP A 96 25.04 5.01 -16.07
N LEU A 97 26.34 5.18 -16.26
CA LEU A 97 27.26 4.12 -16.66
C LEU A 97 27.18 2.97 -15.66
N ASN A 98 26.72 1.79 -16.07
CA ASN A 98 26.86 0.57 -15.29
C ASN A 98 28.34 0.12 -15.30
N PRO A 99 29.11 0.27 -14.21
CA PRO A 99 30.54 -0.04 -14.20
C PRO A 99 30.81 -1.54 -14.44
N SER A 100 29.81 -2.38 -14.17
CA SER A 100 29.87 -3.84 -14.33
C SER A 100 29.87 -4.27 -15.80
N LEU A 101 29.41 -3.41 -16.72
CA LEU A 101 29.40 -3.70 -18.17
C LEU A 101 30.72 -3.33 -18.86
N LYS A 102 31.56 -2.44 -18.28
CA LYS A 102 32.86 -2.07 -18.88
C LYS A 102 33.84 -3.24 -18.99
N LYS A 103 33.80 -4.21 -18.07
CA LYS A 103 34.73 -5.36 -18.09
C LYS A 103 34.52 -6.35 -19.23
N LYS A 104 33.39 -6.31 -19.95
CA LYS A 104 33.13 -7.25 -21.06
C LYS A 104 33.62 -6.77 -22.42
N GLN A 105 33.86 -5.47 -22.61
CA GLN A 105 34.29 -4.93 -23.90
C GLN A 105 35.82 -4.86 -24.08
N GLU A 106 36.60 -4.91 -23.00
CA GLU A 106 38.07 -4.89 -23.08
C GLU A 106 38.71 -6.28 -23.31
N LEU A 107 37.91 -7.34 -23.35
CA LEU A 107 38.39 -8.73 -23.55
C LEU A 107 38.09 -9.28 -24.95
N SER A 108 37.71 -8.43 -25.91
CA SER A 108 37.41 -8.83 -27.30
C SER A 108 38.22 -8.07 -28.35
N HIS A 109 39.36 -7.48 -27.96
CA HIS A 109 40.35 -6.94 -28.88
C HIS A 109 41.66 -7.74 -28.80
#